data_AF-A0A2E9WEW9-F1
#
_entry.id   AF-A0A2E9WEW9-F1
#
_cell.length_a   1.000
_cell.length_b   1.000
_cell.length_c   1.000
_cell.angle_alpha   90.00
_cell.angle_beta   90.00
_cell.angle_gamma   90.00
#
_symmetry.space_group_name_H-M   'P 1'
#
loop_
_entity.id
_entity.type
_entity.pdbx_description
1 polymer ?
#
loop_
_entity_poly.entity_id
_entity_poly.type
_entity_poly.pdbx_seq_one_letter_code
_entity_poly.pdbx_strand_id
1 'polypeptide(L)'
;MLWDPGLNQGNLVVVGALIVALLFMSTRAKVLDKSGLFAAVLLAAVVGGLGHWTWLLLLLSFLVSSHFATKHRFEEKAAKGMSESGDGSRGWTNVVANGGMPGLVVLVAFAFDAHGAGLWVFAAAVAVATSDTWASEFGCLDDRVRMITTLRRCEPGLNGGVSPRGQAAALGGAALIAGLSFVVAAATAQGSGPLSGFEPLLVLLAGFLGCQIDSLLGAVLENRGLMTKGTVNAASILCGSLAVALILGFP
;
A
#
# COMPACT_ATOMS: atom_id res chain seq x y z
N MET A 1 2.10 20.60 18.36
CA MET A 1 0.63 20.53 18.55
C MET A 1 0.14 19.23 17.90
N LEU A 2 -1.05 18.71 18.24
CA LEU A 2 -1.58 17.42 17.71
C LEU A 2 -1.53 17.29 16.18
N TRP A 3 -1.54 18.43 15.49
CA TRP A 3 -1.61 18.56 14.04
C TRP A 3 -0.25 18.71 13.36
N ASP A 4 0.81 18.92 14.14
CA ASP A 4 2.16 19.04 13.59
C ASP A 4 2.73 17.63 13.40
N PRO A 5 3.45 17.37 12.28
CA PRO A 5 4.18 16.13 12.10
C PRO A 5 5.41 16.02 13.03
N GLY A 6 6.03 14.85 13.03
CA GLY A 6 7.28 14.57 13.74
C GLY A 6 7.14 14.29 15.24
N LEU A 7 8.27 14.38 15.95
CA LEU A 7 8.45 13.93 17.34
C LEU A 7 7.86 14.90 18.38
N ASN A 8 6.61 15.31 18.22
CA ASN A 8 5.91 16.13 19.20
C ASN A 8 4.97 15.28 20.07
N GLN A 9 4.73 15.76 21.30
CA GLN A 9 3.97 15.01 22.32
C GLN A 9 2.55 14.61 21.85
N GLY A 10 1.84 15.51 21.16
CA GLY A 10 0.48 15.25 20.70
C GLY A 10 0.44 14.11 19.67
N ASN A 11 1.32 14.17 18.67
CA ASN A 11 1.47 13.13 17.67
C ASN A 11 1.83 11.78 18.32
N LEU A 12 2.84 11.74 19.19
CA LEU A 12 3.34 10.51 19.81
C LEU A 12 2.30 9.80 20.69
N VAL A 13 1.45 10.55 21.40
CA VAL A 13 0.37 9.97 22.20
C VAL A 13 -0.64 9.23 21.32
N VAL A 14 -1.05 9.84 20.20
CA VAL A 14 -1.99 9.19 19.27
C VAL A 14 -1.36 8.00 18.57
N VAL A 15 -0.10 8.12 18.15
CA VAL A 15 0.66 7.00 17.56
C VAL A 15 0.74 5.83 18.54
N GLY A 16 1.07 6.08 19.80
CA GLY A 16 1.10 5.06 20.84
C GLY A 16 -0.25 4.35 21.01
N ALA A 17 -1.34 5.12 21.05
CA ALA A 17 -2.69 4.56 21.13
C ALA A 17 -3.05 3.70 19.90
N LEU A 18 -2.69 4.14 18.69
CA LEU A 18 -2.90 3.39 17.46
C LEU A 18 -2.07 2.10 17.41
N ILE A 19 -0.83 2.11 17.90
CA ILE A 19 0.01 0.90 18.01
C ILE A 19 -0.60 -0.10 18.99
N VAL A 20 -1.08 0.37 20.15
CA VAL A 20 -1.79 -0.50 21.12
C VAL A 20 -3.05 -1.10 20.49
N ALA A 21 -3.82 -0.30 19.75
CA ALA A 21 -4.99 -0.79 19.02
C ALA A 21 -4.61 -1.84 17.94
N LEU A 22 -3.53 -1.60 17.19
CA LEU A 22 -3.00 -2.55 16.21
C LEU A 22 -2.62 -3.89 16.87
N LEU A 23 -1.87 -3.85 17.98
CA LEU A 23 -1.50 -5.03 18.74
C LEU A 23 -2.74 -5.82 19.18
N PHE A 24 -3.73 -5.13 19.76
CA PHE A 24 -4.97 -5.76 20.21
C PHE A 24 -5.75 -6.40 19.04
N MET A 25 -5.96 -5.65 17.95
CA MET A 25 -6.69 -6.14 16.78
C MET A 25 -5.98 -7.31 16.09
N SER A 26 -4.65 -7.27 15.99
CA SER A 26 -3.88 -8.33 15.33
C SER A 26 -4.03 -9.67 16.06
N THR A 27 -4.15 -9.67 17.39
CA THR A 27 -4.37 -10.91 18.16
C THR A 27 -5.76 -11.52 17.94
N ARG A 28 -6.76 -10.70 17.60
CA ARG A 28 -8.15 -11.13 17.40
C ARG A 28 -8.45 -11.51 15.94
N ALA A 29 -7.93 -10.75 14.99
CA ALA A 29 -8.34 -10.82 13.59
C ALA A 29 -7.41 -11.68 12.69
N LYS A 30 -6.29 -12.21 13.22
CA LYS A 30 -5.29 -12.99 12.46
C LYS A 30 -4.85 -12.30 11.16
N VAL A 31 -4.66 -10.99 11.22
CA VAL A 31 -4.22 -10.17 10.08
C VAL A 31 -2.74 -10.39 9.77
N LEU A 32 -1.92 -10.45 10.81
CA LEU A 32 -0.47 -10.63 10.75
C LEU A 32 -0.06 -11.82 11.61
N ASP A 33 0.97 -12.56 11.17
CA ASP A 33 1.66 -13.52 12.04
C ASP A 33 2.54 -12.79 13.07
N LYS A 34 3.18 -13.52 13.99
CA LYS A 34 4.01 -12.92 15.05
C LYS A 34 5.17 -12.07 14.49
N SER A 35 5.79 -12.52 13.40
CA SER A 35 6.90 -11.81 12.75
C SER A 35 6.40 -10.58 11.99
N GLY A 36 5.25 -10.70 11.31
CA GLY A 36 4.55 -9.61 10.64
C GLY A 36 4.11 -8.53 11.62
N LEU A 37 3.61 -8.92 12.80
CA LEU A 37 3.20 -7.98 13.84
C LEU A 37 4.38 -7.16 14.36
N PHE A 38 5.52 -7.80 14.63
CA PHE A 38 6.73 -7.09 15.06
C PHE A 38 7.19 -6.08 14.00
N ALA A 39 7.28 -6.50 12.73
CA ALA A 39 7.62 -5.61 11.62
C ALA A 39 6.61 -4.46 11.48
N ALA A 40 5.32 -4.73 11.64
CA ALA A 40 4.26 -3.73 11.52
C ALA A 40 4.30 -2.71 12.66
N VAL A 41 4.62 -3.13 13.89
CA VAL A 41 4.79 -2.22 15.03
C VAL A 41 5.98 -1.29 14.83
N LEU A 42 7.12 -1.83 14.37
CA LEU A 42 8.30 -1.00 14.05
C LEU A 42 7.98 0.01 12.95
N LEU A 43 7.35 -0.45 11.87
CA LEU A 43 6.95 0.44 10.78
C LEU A 43 5.93 1.49 11.24
N ALA A 44 4.97 1.11 12.09
CA ALA A 44 3.99 2.04 12.65
C ALA A 44 4.63 3.11 13.54
N ALA A 45 5.64 2.74 14.34
CA ALA A 45 6.40 3.67 15.14
C ALA A 45 7.18 4.68 14.28
N VAL A 46 7.82 4.22 13.20
CA VAL A 46 8.53 5.07 12.24
C VAL A 46 7.56 6.00 11.50
N VAL A 47 6.52 5.44 10.86
CA VAL A 47 5.56 6.19 10.04
C VAL A 47 4.78 7.19 10.88
N GLY A 48 4.26 6.76 12.03
CA GLY A 48 3.50 7.63 12.92
C GLY A 48 4.38 8.65 13.63
N GLY A 49 5.52 8.22 14.16
CA GLY A 49 6.39 9.05 15.01
C GLY A 49 7.18 10.10 14.24
N LEU A 50 7.78 9.73 13.10
CA LEU A 50 8.58 10.65 12.28
C LEU A 50 7.75 11.36 11.19
N GLY A 51 6.66 10.73 10.76
CA GLY A 51 5.66 11.32 9.88
C GLY A 51 4.57 11.98 10.71
N HIS A 52 3.36 11.41 10.68
CA HIS A 52 2.23 11.89 11.46
C HIS A 52 1.25 10.73 11.71
N TRP A 53 0.47 10.78 12.78
CA TRP A 53 -0.52 9.74 13.10
C TRP A 53 -1.55 9.52 11.97
N THR A 54 -1.84 10.54 11.15
CA THR A 54 -2.70 10.37 9.97
C THR A 54 -2.05 9.56 8.85
N TRP A 55 -0.72 9.59 8.71
CA TRP A 55 -0.01 8.76 7.74
C TRP A 55 -0.06 7.29 8.17
N LEU A 56 0.01 7.05 9.49
CA LEU A 56 -0.25 5.74 10.06
C LEU A 56 -1.70 5.28 9.78
N LEU A 57 -2.70 6.17 9.84
CA LEU A 57 -4.07 5.81 9.47
C LEU A 57 -4.21 5.42 8.00
N LEU A 58 -3.48 6.05 7.06
CA LEU A 58 -3.46 5.62 5.66
C LEU A 58 -2.88 4.20 5.53
N LEU A 59 -1.77 3.93 6.22
CA LEU A 59 -1.15 2.59 6.22
C LEU A 59 -2.05 1.53 6.89
N LEU A 60 -2.74 1.88 7.97
CA LEU A 60 -3.74 1.01 8.61
C LEU A 60 -4.96 0.79 7.72
N SER A 61 -5.36 1.80 6.95
CA SER A 61 -6.45 1.67 5.96
C SER A 61 -6.07 0.68 4.87
N PHE A 62 -4.82 0.72 4.38
CA PHE A 62 -4.26 -0.33 3.51
C PHE A 62 -4.35 -1.70 4.19
N LEU A 63 -3.83 -1.85 5.41
CA LEU A 63 -3.79 -3.13 6.12
C LEU A 63 -5.19 -3.74 6.30
N VAL A 64 -6.14 -2.96 6.81
CA VAL A 64 -7.51 -3.40 7.10
C VAL A 64 -8.27 -3.74 5.82
N SER A 65 -8.22 -2.85 4.82
CA SER A 65 -8.95 -3.06 3.57
C SER A 65 -8.37 -4.22 2.75
N SER A 66 -7.05 -4.37 2.74
CA SER A 66 -6.36 -5.51 2.15
C SER A 66 -6.71 -6.81 2.82
N HIS A 67 -6.78 -6.83 4.15
CA HIS A 67 -7.21 -8.03 4.88
C HIS A 67 -8.63 -8.43 4.52
N PHE A 68 -9.55 -7.47 4.38
CA PHE A 68 -10.90 -7.74 3.92
C PHE A 68 -10.91 -8.32 2.50
N ALA A 69 -10.12 -7.75 1.57
CA ALA A 69 -9.96 -8.30 0.22
C ALA A 69 -9.41 -9.74 0.25
N THR A 70 -8.38 -10.01 1.05
CA THR A 70 -7.83 -11.35 1.26
C THR A 70 -8.86 -12.33 1.81
N LYS A 71 -9.67 -11.92 2.80
CA LYS A 71 -10.71 -12.78 3.38
C LYS A 71 -11.94 -12.96 2.49
N HIS A 72 -12.16 -12.08 1.52
CA HIS A 72 -13.28 -12.21 0.59
C HIS A 72 -13.17 -13.54 -0.18
N ARG A 73 -14.17 -14.42 0.00
CA ARG A 73 -14.21 -15.75 -0.62
C ARG A 73 -12.93 -16.57 -0.41
N PHE A 74 -12.37 -16.49 0.80
CA PHE A 74 -11.11 -17.16 1.14
C PHE A 74 -11.14 -18.66 0.87
N GLU A 75 -12.23 -19.36 1.23
CA GLU A 75 -12.36 -20.81 1.00
C GLU A 75 -12.29 -21.19 -0.48
N GLU A 76 -12.90 -20.39 -1.36
CA GLU A 76 -12.86 -20.59 -2.81
C GLU A 76 -11.44 -20.39 -3.36
N LYS A 77 -10.74 -19.35 -2.89
CA LYS A 77 -9.36 -19.07 -3.30
C LYS A 77 -8.38 -20.13 -2.79
N ALA A 78 -8.55 -20.57 -1.55
CA ALA A 78 -7.73 -21.61 -0.93
C ALA A 78 -7.92 -22.97 -1.62
N ALA A 79 -9.16 -23.35 -1.95
CA ALA A 79 -9.44 -24.58 -2.68
C ALA A 79 -8.81 -24.61 -4.09
N LYS A 80 -8.60 -23.44 -4.70
CA LYS A 80 -7.95 -23.27 -6.00
C LYS A 80 -6.43 -23.03 -5.91
N GLY A 81 -5.84 -23.07 -4.70
CA GLY A 81 -4.40 -22.83 -4.50
C GLY A 81 -3.96 -21.38 -4.75
N MET A 82 -4.89 -20.43 -4.75
CA MET A 82 -4.63 -19.00 -5.03
C MET A 82 -4.41 -18.16 -3.77
N SER A 83 -4.30 -18.78 -2.59
CA SER A 83 -4.05 -18.10 -1.32
C SER A 83 -2.59 -18.22 -0.91
N GLU A 84 -1.96 -17.08 -0.58
CA GLU A 84 -0.54 -17.02 -0.19
C GLU A 84 -0.23 -17.67 1.16
N SER A 85 -1.20 -17.65 2.08
CA SER A 85 -1.07 -18.24 3.41
C SER A 85 -2.31 -19.06 3.75
N GLY A 86 -2.10 -20.12 4.54
CA GLY A 86 -3.15 -21.08 4.88
C GLY A 86 -4.31 -20.48 5.69
N ASP A 87 -4.10 -19.34 6.36
CA ASP A 87 -5.14 -18.62 7.10
C ASP A 87 -5.36 -17.18 6.62
N GLY A 88 -4.69 -16.74 5.55
CA GLY A 88 -4.79 -15.38 5.02
C GLY A 88 -4.02 -14.32 5.82
N SER A 89 -3.19 -14.73 6.79
CA SER A 89 -2.29 -13.80 7.50
C SER A 89 -1.09 -13.40 6.63
N ARG A 90 -0.56 -12.19 6.87
CA ARG A 90 0.64 -11.68 6.19
C ARG A 90 1.86 -11.75 7.13
N GLY A 91 2.97 -12.24 6.59
CA GLY A 91 4.25 -12.32 7.30
C GLY A 91 5.10 -11.04 7.16
N TRP A 92 6.23 -11.01 7.85
CA TRP A 92 7.15 -9.87 7.86
C TRP A 92 7.64 -9.45 6.46
N THR A 93 7.85 -10.40 5.55
CA THR A 93 8.29 -10.12 4.18
C THR A 93 7.29 -9.25 3.42
N ASN A 94 5.99 -9.50 3.59
CA ASN A 94 4.94 -8.69 2.98
C ASN A 94 4.91 -7.27 3.60
N VAL A 95 5.07 -7.18 4.92
CA VAL A 95 5.12 -5.89 5.63
C VAL A 95 6.30 -5.05 5.16
N VAL A 96 7.48 -5.66 4.99
CA VAL A 96 8.68 -4.95 4.51
C VAL A 96 8.57 -4.61 3.03
N ALA A 97 8.07 -5.51 2.18
CA ALA A 97 7.93 -5.25 0.75
C ALA A 97 6.95 -4.10 0.46
N ASN A 98 5.80 -4.09 1.15
CA ASN A 98 4.76 -3.09 0.93
C ASN A 98 4.95 -1.82 1.78
N GLY A 99 5.62 -1.94 2.92
CA GLY A 99 5.77 -0.87 3.91
C GLY A 99 7.16 -0.22 3.94
N GLY A 100 8.18 -0.86 3.38
CA GLY A 100 9.55 -0.36 3.39
C GLY A 100 9.71 0.96 2.64
N MET A 101 9.15 1.07 1.43
CA MET A 101 9.20 2.32 0.67
C MET A 101 8.39 3.46 1.31
N PRO A 102 7.13 3.25 1.77
CA PRO A 102 6.45 4.24 2.62
C PRO A 102 7.29 4.67 3.84
N GLY A 103 7.94 3.73 4.52
CA GLY A 103 8.83 4.03 5.65
C GLY A 103 10.02 4.91 5.24
N LEU A 104 10.66 4.62 4.11
CA LEU A 104 11.75 5.44 3.57
C LEU A 104 11.30 6.86 3.21
N VAL A 105 10.12 7.01 2.60
CA VAL A 105 9.54 8.34 2.33
C VAL A 105 9.37 9.15 3.63
N VAL A 106 8.92 8.52 4.71
CA VAL A 106 8.80 9.19 6.01
C VAL A 106 10.16 9.64 6.53
N LEU A 107 11.19 8.80 6.41
CA LEU A 107 12.55 9.16 6.85
C LEU A 107 13.08 10.38 6.08
N VAL A 108 12.88 10.41 4.76
CA VAL A 108 13.28 11.55 3.92
C VAL A 108 12.47 12.79 4.27
N ALA A 109 11.15 12.67 4.40
CA ALA A 109 10.28 13.79 4.76
C ALA A 109 10.69 14.41 6.10
N PHE A 110 11.02 13.58 7.10
CA PHE A 110 11.50 14.05 8.40
C PHE A 110 12.89 14.69 8.32
N ALA A 111 13.83 14.09 7.59
CA ALA A 111 15.20 14.59 7.51
C ALA A 111 15.32 15.94 6.79
N PHE A 112 14.43 16.22 5.84
CA PHE A 112 14.46 17.42 5.00
C PHE A 112 13.32 18.41 5.29
N ASP A 113 12.56 18.21 6.37
CA ASP A 113 11.38 19.04 6.72
C ASP A 113 10.37 19.15 5.56
N ALA A 114 10.17 18.05 4.85
CA ALA A 114 9.41 17.97 3.60
C ALA A 114 8.06 17.25 3.78
N HIS A 115 7.45 17.29 4.97
CA HIS A 115 6.19 16.57 5.26
C HIS A 115 5.02 16.96 4.35
N GLY A 116 4.95 18.22 3.91
CA GLY A 116 3.90 18.69 3.01
C GLY A 116 3.84 17.92 1.68
N ALA A 117 4.98 17.83 0.98
CA ALA A 117 5.09 17.01 -0.24
C ALA A 117 5.18 15.50 0.09
N GLY A 118 5.81 15.16 1.22
CA GLY A 118 6.02 13.79 1.68
C GLY A 118 4.72 13.03 1.91
N LEU A 119 3.64 13.70 2.34
CA LEU A 119 2.31 13.09 2.48
C LEU A 119 1.84 12.46 1.16
N TRP A 120 1.99 13.18 0.05
CA TRP A 120 1.52 12.73 -1.26
C TRP A 120 2.39 11.62 -1.85
N VAL A 121 3.71 11.70 -1.67
CA VAL A 121 4.64 10.64 -2.06
C VAL A 121 4.39 9.37 -1.26
N PHE A 122 4.15 9.51 0.05
CA PHE A 122 3.80 8.42 0.94
C PHE A 122 2.46 7.80 0.55
N ALA A 123 1.44 8.62 0.29
CA ALA A 123 0.12 8.16 -0.15
C ALA A 123 0.19 7.43 -1.49
N ALA A 124 1.02 7.89 -2.43
CA ALA A 124 1.27 7.20 -3.69
C ALA A 124 1.87 5.80 -3.47
N ALA A 125 2.87 5.67 -2.58
CA ALA A 125 3.44 4.37 -2.23
C ALA A 125 2.39 3.41 -1.66
N VAL A 126 1.57 3.88 -0.71
CA VAL A 126 0.49 3.09 -0.10
C VAL A 126 -0.62 2.78 -1.11
N ALA A 127 -0.92 3.69 -2.04
CA ALA A 127 -1.92 3.51 -3.09
C ALA A 127 -1.50 2.40 -4.06
N VAL A 128 -0.22 2.31 -4.44
CA VAL A 128 0.30 1.21 -5.28
C VAL A 128 0.10 -0.13 -4.58
N ALA A 129 0.54 -0.24 -3.32
CA ALA A 129 0.40 -1.48 -2.55
C ALA A 129 -1.07 -1.91 -2.36
N THR A 130 -1.97 -0.94 -2.13
CA THR A 130 -3.42 -1.18 -1.98
C THR A 130 -4.05 -1.60 -3.30
N SER A 131 -3.71 -0.91 -4.39
CA SER A 131 -4.18 -1.19 -5.74
C SER A 131 -3.81 -2.62 -6.17
N ASP A 132 -2.53 -2.98 -6.01
CA ASP A 132 -2.01 -4.31 -6.34
C ASP A 132 -2.67 -5.43 -5.51
N THR A 133 -2.80 -5.22 -4.19
CA THR A 133 -3.49 -6.19 -3.33
C THR A 133 -4.95 -6.38 -3.76
N TRP A 134 -5.69 -5.29 -4.00
CA TRP A 134 -7.09 -5.40 -4.41
C TRP A 134 -7.20 -6.08 -5.79
N ALA A 135 -6.31 -5.74 -6.72
CA ALA A 135 -6.29 -6.32 -8.06
C ALA A 135 -6.10 -7.84 -8.03
N SER A 136 -5.12 -8.33 -7.26
CA SER A 136 -4.82 -9.76 -7.14
C SER A 136 -5.91 -10.52 -6.38
N GLU A 137 -6.40 -9.97 -5.28
CA GLU A 137 -7.37 -10.65 -4.41
C GLU A 137 -8.77 -10.76 -5.00
N PHE A 138 -9.23 -9.73 -5.74
CA PHE A 138 -10.50 -9.77 -6.44
C PHE A 138 -10.39 -10.30 -7.87
N GLY A 139 -9.26 -10.06 -8.53
CA GLY A 139 -9.03 -10.41 -9.92
C GLY A 139 -8.81 -11.90 -10.15
N CYS A 140 -8.28 -12.63 -9.17
CA CYS A 140 -8.09 -14.09 -9.24
C CYS A 140 -9.41 -14.89 -9.33
N LEU A 141 -10.54 -14.25 -9.00
CA LEU A 141 -11.89 -14.83 -9.09
C LEU A 141 -12.61 -14.52 -10.41
N ASP A 142 -11.93 -13.89 -11.38
CA ASP A 142 -12.48 -13.61 -12.71
C ASP A 142 -11.94 -14.64 -13.72
N ASP A 143 -12.80 -15.22 -14.54
CA ASP A 143 -12.38 -16.17 -15.59
C ASP A 143 -11.84 -15.44 -16.85
N ARG A 144 -11.97 -14.12 -16.93
CA ARG A 144 -11.57 -13.29 -18.07
C ARG A 144 -10.14 -12.76 -17.92
N VAL A 145 -9.24 -13.57 -17.37
CA VAL A 145 -7.84 -13.18 -17.14
C VAL A 145 -7.05 -13.26 -18.44
N ARG A 146 -6.19 -12.27 -18.66
CA ARG A 146 -5.29 -12.17 -19.81
C ARG A 146 -3.89 -11.78 -19.36
N MET A 147 -2.86 -12.30 -20.01
CA MET A 147 -1.48 -11.88 -19.74
C MET A 147 -1.27 -10.43 -20.19
N ILE A 148 -0.74 -9.58 -19.32
CA ILE A 148 -0.52 -8.16 -19.62
C ILE A 148 0.41 -7.92 -20.84
N THR A 149 1.35 -8.84 -21.08
CA THR A 149 2.34 -8.72 -22.17
C THR A 149 1.82 -9.15 -23.53
N THR A 150 0.87 -10.09 -23.60
CA THR A 150 0.39 -10.68 -24.87
C THR A 150 -1.09 -10.45 -25.13
N LEU A 151 -1.84 -10.01 -24.11
CA LEU A 151 -3.30 -9.88 -24.10
C LEU A 151 -4.05 -11.19 -24.43
N ARG A 152 -3.35 -12.33 -24.43
CA ARG A 152 -3.95 -13.66 -24.61
C ARG A 152 -4.55 -14.14 -23.29
N ARG A 153 -5.59 -14.97 -23.38
CA ARG A 153 -6.20 -15.61 -22.21
C ARG A 153 -5.16 -16.46 -21.48
N CYS A 154 -5.21 -16.44 -20.16
CA CYS A 154 -4.38 -17.28 -19.30
C CYS A 154 -5.16 -17.69 -18.06
N GLU A 155 -4.58 -18.61 -17.29
CA GLU A 155 -5.20 -19.09 -16.05
C GLU A 155 -5.22 -17.98 -14.99
N PRO A 156 -6.29 -17.88 -14.17
CA PRO A 156 -6.31 -17.02 -13.00
C PRO A 156 -5.20 -17.37 -12.02
N GLY A 157 -4.61 -16.35 -11.37
CA GLY A 157 -3.56 -16.53 -10.36
C GLY A 157 -2.14 -16.56 -10.92
N LEU A 158 -1.95 -16.49 -12.24
CA LEU A 158 -0.61 -16.34 -12.83
C LEU A 158 -0.07 -14.92 -12.66
N ASN A 159 1.24 -14.80 -12.40
CA ASN A 159 1.90 -13.50 -12.30
C ASN A 159 1.83 -12.76 -13.64
N GLY A 160 1.31 -11.53 -13.60
CA GLY A 160 1.02 -10.70 -14.77
C GLY A 160 -0.30 -11.00 -15.49
N GLY A 161 -1.14 -11.86 -14.93
CA GLY A 161 -2.53 -12.02 -15.34
C GLY A 161 -3.38 -10.85 -14.86
N VAL A 162 -4.01 -10.13 -15.80
CA VAL A 162 -4.93 -9.03 -15.52
C VAL A 162 -6.35 -9.40 -15.91
N SER A 163 -7.34 -9.00 -15.12
CA SER A 163 -8.76 -9.25 -15.39
C SER A 163 -9.60 -7.97 -15.22
N PRO A 164 -10.79 -7.88 -15.84
CA PRO A 164 -11.65 -6.71 -15.68
C PRO A 164 -12.04 -6.43 -14.23
N ARG A 165 -12.35 -7.47 -13.44
CA ARG A 165 -12.58 -7.31 -11.99
C ARG A 165 -11.34 -6.82 -11.25
N GLY A 166 -10.17 -7.40 -11.57
CA GLY A 166 -8.90 -6.97 -10.98
C GLY A 166 -8.58 -5.50 -11.29
N GLN A 167 -8.80 -5.04 -12.52
CA GLN A 167 -8.57 -3.65 -12.93
C GLN A 167 -9.54 -2.67 -12.25
N ALA A 168 -10.82 -3.03 -12.11
CA ALA A 168 -11.78 -2.23 -11.37
C ALA A 168 -11.40 -2.14 -9.87
N ALA A 169 -10.95 -3.25 -9.30
CA ALA A 169 -10.46 -3.30 -7.92
C ALA A 169 -9.16 -2.50 -7.74
N ALA A 170 -8.23 -2.55 -8.69
CA ALA A 170 -7.02 -1.77 -8.71
C ALA A 170 -7.33 -0.26 -8.65
N LEU A 171 -8.24 0.20 -9.51
CA LEU A 171 -8.69 1.58 -9.52
C LEU A 171 -9.39 1.97 -8.22
N GLY A 172 -10.23 1.08 -7.67
CA GLY A 172 -10.91 1.29 -6.39
C GLY A 172 -9.93 1.43 -5.20
N GLY A 173 -8.91 0.58 -5.14
CA GLY A 173 -7.88 0.63 -4.10
C GLY A 173 -7.03 1.90 -4.19
N ALA A 174 -6.64 2.32 -5.39
CA ALA A 174 -5.93 3.57 -5.61
C ALA A 174 -6.80 4.79 -5.24
N ALA A 175 -8.08 4.79 -5.65
CA ALA A 175 -9.03 5.85 -5.34
C ALA A 175 -9.32 5.97 -3.83
N LEU A 176 -9.36 4.85 -3.10
CA LEU A 176 -9.51 4.83 -1.64
C LEU A 176 -8.38 5.63 -0.97
N ILE A 177 -7.12 5.32 -1.30
CA ILE A 177 -5.97 5.98 -0.68
C ILE A 177 -5.86 7.43 -1.14
N ALA A 178 -6.12 7.72 -2.42
CA ALA A 178 -6.17 9.09 -2.93
C ALA A 178 -7.21 9.95 -2.17
N GLY A 179 -8.43 9.45 -2.01
CA GLY A 179 -9.50 10.14 -1.28
C GLY A 179 -9.18 10.34 0.20
N LEU A 180 -8.66 9.31 0.88
CA LEU A 180 -8.25 9.42 2.28
C LEU A 180 -7.10 10.40 2.47
N SER A 181 -6.11 10.41 1.56
CA SER A 181 -5.00 11.36 1.61
C SER A 181 -5.46 12.81 1.44
N PHE A 182 -6.45 13.05 0.57
CA PHE A 182 -7.08 14.37 0.42
C PHE A 182 -7.79 14.81 1.71
N VAL A 183 -8.55 13.93 2.34
CA VAL A 183 -9.21 14.21 3.63
C VAL A 183 -8.18 14.52 4.72
N VAL A 184 -7.08 13.76 4.76
CA VAL A 184 -5.98 13.99 5.71
C VAL A 184 -5.33 15.36 5.48
N ALA A 185 -5.00 15.69 4.23
CA ALA A 185 -4.39 16.96 3.88
C ALA A 185 -5.32 18.14 4.25
N ALA A 186 -6.63 18.00 4.00
CA ALA A 186 -7.65 18.97 4.39
C ALA A 186 -7.79 19.15 5.90
N ALA A 187 -7.82 18.06 6.65
CA ALA A 187 -8.04 18.09 8.10
C ALA A 187 -6.82 18.60 8.88
N THR A 188 -5.62 18.35 8.38
CA THR A 188 -4.37 18.65 9.09
C THR A 188 -3.66 19.90 8.58
N ALA A 189 -4.14 20.50 7.48
CA ALA A 189 -3.42 21.52 6.72
C ALA A 189 -1.99 21.10 6.32
N GLN A 190 -1.70 19.79 6.27
CA GLN A 190 -0.45 19.26 5.73
C GLN A 190 -0.50 19.31 4.21
N GLY A 191 0.28 20.22 3.63
CA GLY A 191 0.44 20.39 2.20
C GLY A 191 1.39 21.54 1.89
N SER A 192 2.07 21.48 0.75
CA SER A 192 3.02 22.51 0.31
C SER A 192 2.34 23.78 -0.24
N GLY A 193 1.00 23.85 -0.19
CA GLY A 193 0.20 24.91 -0.80
C GLY A 193 -1.31 24.71 -0.63
N PRO A 194 -2.15 25.52 -1.32
CA PRO A 194 -3.59 25.36 -1.32
C PRO A 194 -3.99 23.97 -1.83
N LEU A 195 -4.92 23.31 -1.14
CA LEU A 195 -5.41 22.00 -1.55
C LEU A 195 -6.04 22.10 -2.94
N SER A 196 -5.42 21.41 -3.88
CA SER A 196 -5.91 21.29 -5.25
C SER A 196 -6.39 19.86 -5.51
N GLY A 197 -7.06 19.64 -6.64
CA GLY A 197 -7.39 18.29 -7.10
C GLY A 197 -6.20 17.55 -7.72
N PHE A 198 -5.05 18.20 -7.89
CA PHE A 198 -3.91 17.67 -8.62
C PHE A 198 -3.18 16.56 -7.85
N GLU A 199 -2.87 16.78 -6.58
CA GLU A 199 -2.15 15.82 -5.75
C GLU A 199 -2.90 14.50 -5.52
N PRO A 200 -4.20 14.47 -5.14
CA PRO A 200 -4.93 13.22 -5.05
C PRO A 200 -5.08 12.54 -6.42
N LEU A 201 -5.13 13.28 -7.53
CA LEU A 201 -5.10 12.70 -8.87
C LEU A 201 -3.76 12.02 -9.15
N LEU A 202 -2.63 12.61 -8.75
CA LEU A 202 -1.31 11.97 -8.84
C LEU A 202 -1.28 10.67 -8.03
N VAL A 203 -1.81 10.66 -6.81
CA VAL A 203 -1.89 9.45 -5.97
C VAL A 203 -2.72 8.36 -6.64
N LEU A 204 -3.87 8.71 -7.21
CA LEU A 204 -4.73 7.77 -7.94
C LEU A 204 -4.02 7.18 -9.16
N LEU A 205 -3.40 8.02 -9.98
CA LEU A 205 -2.71 7.58 -11.19
C LEU A 205 -1.48 6.75 -10.85
N ALA A 206 -0.67 7.18 -9.87
CA ALA A 206 0.49 6.43 -9.41
C ALA A 206 0.08 5.07 -8.85
N GLY A 207 -0.97 5.02 -8.03
CA GLY A 207 -1.50 3.77 -7.47
C GLY A 207 -1.93 2.78 -8.54
N PHE A 208 -2.76 3.23 -9.49
CA PHE A 208 -3.25 2.38 -10.57
C PHE A 208 -2.11 1.95 -11.53
N LEU A 209 -1.29 2.88 -12.00
CA LEU A 209 -0.20 2.57 -12.94
C LEU A 209 0.89 1.71 -12.28
N GLY A 210 1.17 1.90 -10.99
CA GLY A 210 2.05 1.03 -10.23
C GLY A 210 1.57 -0.42 -10.24
N CYS A 211 0.29 -0.68 -9.99
CA CYS A 211 -0.27 -2.03 -10.12
C CYS A 211 -0.03 -2.64 -11.52
N GLN A 212 -0.10 -1.83 -12.58
CA GLN A 212 0.22 -2.29 -13.94
C GLN A 212 1.71 -2.63 -14.12
N ILE A 213 2.60 -1.84 -13.51
CA ILE A 213 4.05 -2.11 -13.49
C ILE A 213 4.32 -3.43 -12.75
N ASP A 214 3.66 -3.67 -11.62
CA ASP A 214 3.76 -4.93 -10.87
C ASP A 214 3.42 -6.13 -11.77
N SER A 215 2.26 -6.09 -12.42
CA SER A 215 1.84 -7.13 -13.37
C SER A 215 2.84 -7.34 -14.51
N LEU A 216 3.43 -6.26 -15.03
CA LEU A 216 4.45 -6.35 -16.10
C LEU A 216 5.73 -7.01 -15.60
N LEU A 217 6.24 -6.60 -14.44
CA LEU A 217 7.43 -7.17 -13.81
C LEU A 217 7.20 -8.64 -13.42
N GLY A 218 6.01 -8.97 -12.93
CA GLY A 218 5.57 -10.34 -12.67
C GLY A 218 5.62 -11.21 -13.92
N ALA A 219 5.06 -10.72 -15.04
CA ALA A 219 5.05 -11.43 -16.31
C ALA A 219 6.45 -11.68 -16.88
N VAL A 220 7.35 -10.69 -16.77
CA VAL A 220 8.65 -10.68 -17.48
C VAL A 220 9.77 -11.25 -16.61
N LEU A 221 9.80 -10.95 -15.32
CA LEU A 221 10.95 -11.23 -14.43
C LEU A 221 10.62 -12.27 -13.36
N GLU A 222 9.47 -12.16 -12.69
CA GLU A 222 9.11 -13.10 -11.61
C GLU A 222 8.89 -14.52 -12.15
N ASN A 223 8.15 -14.66 -13.26
CA ASN A 223 7.94 -15.96 -13.91
C ASN A 223 9.24 -16.64 -14.39
N ARG A 224 10.35 -15.90 -14.48
CA ARG A 224 11.68 -16.42 -14.85
C ARG A 224 12.58 -16.66 -13.63
N GLY A 225 12.07 -16.42 -12.43
CA GLY A 225 12.85 -16.52 -11.18
C GLY A 225 13.89 -15.42 -11.00
N LEU A 226 13.85 -14.33 -11.78
CA LEU A 226 14.81 -13.22 -11.68
C LEU A 226 14.43 -12.23 -10.56
N MET A 227 13.17 -12.20 -10.18
CA MET A 227 12.64 -11.42 -9.07
C MET A 227 11.77 -12.30 -8.19
N THR A 228 11.72 -12.00 -6.90
CA THR A 228 10.71 -12.53 -5.98
C THR A 228 9.51 -11.61 -5.94
N LYS A 229 8.34 -12.11 -5.54
CA LYS A 229 7.14 -11.29 -5.31
C LYS A 229 7.42 -10.04 -4.48
N GLY A 230 8.13 -10.18 -3.36
CA GLY A 230 8.48 -9.03 -2.51
C GLY A 230 9.31 -7.96 -3.24
N THR A 231 10.23 -8.37 -4.11
CA THR A 231 11.02 -7.42 -4.91
C THR A 231 10.21 -6.78 -6.05
N VAL A 232 9.22 -7.49 -6.61
CA VAL A 232 8.30 -6.94 -7.62
C VAL A 232 7.43 -5.85 -7.00
N ASN A 233 6.79 -6.15 -5.87
CA ASN A 233 6.00 -5.19 -5.10
C ASN A 233 6.84 -3.95 -4.73
N ALA A 234 8.04 -4.16 -4.17
CA ALA A 234 8.91 -3.05 -3.78
C ALA A 234 9.32 -2.18 -4.98
N ALA A 235 9.65 -2.78 -6.12
CA ALA A 235 10.01 -2.05 -7.33
C ALA A 235 8.83 -1.24 -7.90
N SER A 236 7.63 -1.84 -7.92
CA SER A 236 6.40 -1.18 -8.36
C SER A 236 6.06 0.03 -7.47
N ILE A 237 6.10 -0.15 -6.15
CA ILE A 237 5.84 0.92 -5.17
C ILE A 237 6.88 2.03 -5.31
N LEU A 238 8.16 1.68 -5.50
CA LEU A 238 9.22 2.64 -5.79
C LEU A 238 8.91 3.44 -7.06
N CYS A 239 8.55 2.79 -8.17
CA CYS A 239 8.23 3.50 -9.41
C CYS A 239 7.08 4.50 -9.24
N GLY A 240 5.97 4.09 -8.62
CA GLY A 240 4.82 4.96 -8.41
C GLY A 240 5.12 6.14 -7.47
N SER A 241 5.79 5.87 -6.34
CA SER A 241 6.15 6.93 -5.39
C SER A 241 7.22 7.87 -5.93
N LEU A 242 8.24 7.35 -6.63
CA LEU A 242 9.29 8.15 -7.26
C LEU A 242 8.73 9.07 -8.34
N ALA A 243 7.76 8.61 -9.16
CA ALA A 243 7.12 9.47 -10.15
C ALA A 243 6.45 10.68 -9.48
N VAL A 244 5.73 10.48 -8.38
CA VAL A 244 5.10 11.58 -7.61
C VAL A 244 6.16 12.45 -6.95
N ALA A 245 7.21 11.86 -6.39
CA ALA A 245 8.33 12.59 -5.78
C ALA A 245 8.98 13.56 -6.78
N LEU A 246 9.28 13.09 -7.98
CA LEU A 246 9.87 13.90 -9.05
C LEU A 246 8.94 15.03 -9.49
N ILE A 247 7.64 14.77 -9.63
CA ILE A 247 6.65 15.79 -10.02
C ILE A 247 6.52 16.89 -8.96
N LEU A 248 6.57 16.51 -7.68
CA LEU A 248 6.41 17.44 -6.56
C LEU A 248 7.73 18.05 -6.06
N GLY A 249 8.87 17.67 -6.64
CA GLY A 249 10.19 18.12 -6.19
C GLY A 249 10.53 17.66 -4.77
N PHE A 250 10.08 16.47 -4.38
CA PHE A 250 10.44 15.85 -3.11
C PHE A 250 11.91 15.42 -3.14
N PRO A 251 12.70 15.72 -2.08
CA PRO A 251 14.14 15.49 -2.04
C PRO A 251 14.55 14.01 -2.04
#